data_AF-E3LXD8-F1
#
_entry.id   AF-E3LXD8-F1
#
_cell.length_a   1.000
_cell.length_b   1.000
_cell.length_c   1.000
_cell.angle_alpha   90.00
_cell.angle_beta   90.00
_cell.angle_gamma   90.00
#
_symmetry.space_group_name_H-M   'P 1'
#
loop_
_entity.id
_entity.type
_entity.pdbx_description
1 polymer ?
#
loop_
_entity_poly.entity_id
_entity_poly.type
_entity_poly.pdbx_seq_one_letter_code
_entity_poly.pdbx_strand_id
1 'polypeptide(L)'
;MSTFLRLSLVSLAVLLVSAERCPPVFGDFECPTGFTCEEKQCIGRNKSPSTSCTFDVECREGFVCSEGKCYPITSVKCNRHVLISEGSARSIVSDCGKHGKCVNGQCVLDRCQGVSCEEGFLCRDGKCEKVLEAFCIGHADCGPNMLCQQNKCQLKPQEPLCNCQPHEICHHGQCYPNTQCTSIYCEQGTYCVEGQCLSAIGKTCQDDTCHGGTVCVNGVCIANPCPGRCPHDQDCRLGECRIMEGVPCIGECRHPFVCIDGRCRRNDCAKKVCQIGESCEGGNCVRVADRFCTLAIRDCGEHFTCQENKCVDQMTVLKGR
;
A
#
# COMPACT_ATOMS: atom_id res chain seq x y z
N MET A 1 59.05 -33.20 -22.91
CA MET A 1 59.39 -31.99 -23.67
C MET A 1 58.08 -31.32 -24.04
N SER A 2 57.77 -30.17 -23.41
CA SER A 2 56.73 -29.15 -23.70
C SER A 2 55.30 -29.60 -24.07
N THR A 3 54.21 -29.03 -23.57
CA THR A 3 53.99 -27.63 -23.18
C THR A 3 52.73 -27.54 -22.32
N PHE A 4 52.82 -26.83 -21.19
CA PHE A 4 51.69 -26.47 -20.33
C PHE A 4 50.89 -25.32 -20.97
N LEU A 5 49.58 -25.52 -21.20
CA LEU A 5 48.66 -24.44 -21.53
C LEU A 5 48.01 -23.96 -20.21
N ARG A 6 48.57 -22.91 -19.60
CA ARG A 6 47.95 -22.20 -18.47
C ARG A 6 46.90 -21.24 -19.03
N LEU A 7 45.62 -21.61 -18.90
CA LEU A 7 44.52 -20.65 -19.01
C LEU A 7 44.38 -19.94 -17.66
N SER A 8 44.82 -18.68 -17.62
CA SER A 8 44.65 -17.79 -16.47
C SER A 8 43.18 -17.44 -16.30
N LEU A 9 42.54 -17.98 -15.27
CA LEU A 9 41.28 -17.48 -14.72
C LEU A 9 41.55 -16.11 -14.09
N VAL A 10 41.40 -15.04 -14.88
CA VAL A 10 41.23 -13.69 -14.34
C VAL A 10 39.88 -13.66 -13.67
N SER A 11 39.88 -13.86 -12.36
CA SER A 11 38.71 -13.67 -11.50
C SER A 11 38.36 -12.19 -11.53
N LEU A 12 37.40 -11.83 -12.37
CA LEU A 12 36.75 -10.52 -12.34
C LEU A 12 35.93 -10.48 -11.04
N ALA A 13 36.58 -10.11 -9.94
CA ALA A 13 35.91 -9.81 -8.69
C ALA A 13 35.04 -8.57 -8.94
N VAL A 14 33.79 -8.81 -9.30
CA VAL A 14 32.73 -7.82 -9.14
C VAL A 14 32.79 -7.44 -7.66
N LEU A 15 33.21 -6.21 -7.37
CA LEU A 15 33.03 -5.57 -6.07
C LEU A 15 31.52 -5.42 -5.87
N LEU A 16 30.85 -6.52 -5.51
CA LEU A 16 29.55 -6.48 -4.90
C LEU A 16 29.75 -5.67 -3.62
N VAL A 17 29.19 -4.46 -3.60
CA VAL A 17 29.07 -3.67 -2.39
C VAL A 17 28.03 -4.40 -1.52
N SER A 18 28.45 -5.50 -0.91
CA SER A 18 27.64 -6.29 0.02
C SER A 18 27.54 -5.51 1.33
N ALA A 19 26.33 -5.16 1.73
CA ALA A 19 26.06 -4.64 3.07
C ALA A 19 26.51 -5.69 4.10
N GLU A 20 27.41 -5.30 4.98
CA GLU A 20 28.03 -6.20 5.95
C GLU A 20 27.14 -6.33 7.19
N ARG A 21 26.81 -7.57 7.59
CA ARG A 21 26.10 -7.84 8.85
C ARG A 21 26.99 -7.50 10.03
N CYS A 22 26.40 -6.94 11.08
CA CYS A 22 27.15 -6.50 12.24
C CYS A 22 26.49 -6.95 13.55
N PRO A 23 27.15 -7.82 14.36
CA PRO A 23 28.41 -8.52 14.08
C PRO A 23 28.33 -9.52 12.91
N PRO A 24 29.44 -9.88 12.23
CA PRO A 24 29.42 -10.71 11.01
C PRO A 24 28.77 -12.09 11.13
N VAL A 25 28.70 -12.66 12.34
CA VAL A 25 28.20 -14.03 12.57
C VAL A 25 26.74 -14.05 13.03
N PHE A 26 26.34 -13.10 13.89
CA PHE A 26 25.01 -13.05 14.52
C PHE A 26 24.32 -11.70 14.30
N GLY A 27 24.65 -11.00 13.22
CA GLY A 27 24.32 -9.59 13.04
C GLY A 27 22.86 -9.24 13.28
N ASP A 28 22.61 -8.46 14.34
CA ASP A 28 21.29 -7.93 14.68
C ASP A 28 20.85 -6.81 13.72
N PHE A 29 21.81 -6.27 12.95
CA PHE A 29 21.63 -5.22 11.95
C PHE A 29 22.68 -5.34 10.83
N GLU A 30 22.48 -4.58 9.76
CA GLU A 30 23.43 -4.40 8.66
C GLU A 30 24.03 -2.99 8.69
N CYS A 31 25.25 -2.85 8.20
CA CYS A 31 25.84 -1.53 8.01
C CYS A 31 25.28 -0.84 6.76
N PRO A 32 25.12 0.49 6.80
CA PRO A 32 24.73 1.26 5.63
C PRO A 32 25.71 1.08 4.47
N THR A 33 25.26 1.39 3.26
CA THR A 33 26.05 1.25 2.04
C THR A 33 27.35 2.07 2.16
N GLY A 34 28.50 1.42 1.96
CA GLY A 34 29.81 2.07 2.09
C GLY A 34 30.42 2.09 3.50
N PHE A 35 29.76 1.46 4.48
CA PHE A 35 30.28 1.24 5.84
C PHE A 35 30.66 -0.22 6.06
N THR A 36 31.65 -0.47 6.91
CA THR A 36 32.12 -1.80 7.33
C THR A 36 31.88 -2.02 8.82
N CYS A 37 31.69 -3.27 9.23
CA CYS A 37 31.48 -3.61 10.63
C CYS A 37 32.81 -3.76 11.37
N GLU A 38 33.07 -2.89 12.34
CA GLU A 38 34.21 -2.98 13.26
C GLU A 38 33.69 -2.98 14.70
N GLU A 39 33.99 -4.03 15.48
CA GLU A 39 33.64 -4.12 16.91
C GLU A 39 32.17 -3.80 17.26
N LYS A 40 31.23 -4.22 16.39
CA LYS A 40 29.77 -3.95 16.50
C LYS A 40 29.36 -2.51 16.16
N GLN A 41 30.21 -1.76 15.48
CA GLN A 41 29.95 -0.42 14.99
C GLN A 41 30.15 -0.35 13.47
N CYS A 42 29.33 0.46 12.81
CA CYS A 42 29.48 0.70 11.37
C CYS A 42 30.41 1.88 11.15
N ILE A 43 31.56 1.63 10.52
CA ILE A 43 32.61 2.62 10.29
C ILE A 43 32.70 2.94 8.80
N GLY A 44 32.67 4.22 8.46
CA GLY A 44 32.79 4.71 7.09
C GLY A 44 34.24 4.83 6.65
N ARG A 45 34.47 5.13 5.36
CA ARG A 45 35.83 5.26 4.78
C ARG A 45 36.74 6.25 5.50
N ASN A 46 36.16 7.28 6.13
CA ASN A 46 36.89 8.31 6.88
C ASN A 46 37.13 7.92 8.35
N LYS A 47 36.95 6.65 8.72
CA LYS A 47 36.97 6.14 10.11
C LYS A 47 35.95 6.79 11.04
N SER A 48 34.90 7.37 10.47
CA SER A 48 33.80 7.98 11.21
C SER A 48 32.69 6.96 11.46
N PRO A 49 32.14 6.88 12.67
CA PRO A 49 31.05 5.97 12.96
C PRO A 49 29.73 6.49 12.37
N SER A 50 28.94 5.57 11.82
CA SER A 50 27.54 5.83 11.49
C SER A 50 26.74 5.93 12.78
N THR A 51 26.20 7.11 13.07
CA THR A 51 25.47 7.40 14.31
C THR A 51 24.08 7.97 14.07
N SER A 52 23.78 8.38 12.84
CA SER A 52 22.52 9.01 12.48
C SER A 52 22.09 8.60 11.08
N CYS A 53 20.79 8.61 10.84
CA CYS A 53 20.21 8.37 9.52
C CYS A 53 20.07 9.70 8.78
N THR A 54 21.17 10.18 8.22
CA THR A 54 21.18 11.34 7.31
C THR A 54 21.00 10.87 5.87
N PHE A 55 20.82 11.80 4.95
CA PHE A 55 20.66 11.48 3.52
C PHE A 55 21.87 10.73 2.92
N ASP A 56 23.06 10.89 3.50
CA ASP A 56 24.27 10.16 3.09
C ASP A 56 24.32 8.70 3.59
N VAL A 57 23.40 8.32 4.50
CA VAL A 57 23.36 7.01 5.14
C VAL A 57 22.23 6.20 4.52
N GLU A 58 22.57 5.48 3.45
CA GLU A 58 21.60 4.66 2.71
C GLU A 58 21.66 3.19 3.12
N CYS A 59 20.54 2.69 3.64
CA CYS A 59 20.32 1.26 3.81
C CYS A 59 19.88 0.62 2.48
N ARG A 60 20.20 -0.66 2.31
CA ARG A 60 19.71 -1.43 1.16
C ARG A 60 18.19 -1.54 1.18
N GLU A 61 17.61 -1.88 0.03
CA GLU A 61 16.15 -2.10 -0.06
C GLU A 61 15.68 -3.18 0.92
N GLY A 62 14.52 -2.92 1.54
CA GLY A 62 13.96 -3.78 2.59
C GLY A 62 14.57 -3.57 3.98
N PHE A 63 15.39 -2.52 4.17
CA PHE A 63 15.96 -2.15 5.46
C PHE A 63 15.62 -0.71 5.82
N VAL A 64 15.43 -0.47 7.11
CA VAL A 64 15.14 0.83 7.70
C VAL A 64 16.36 1.29 8.48
N CYS A 65 16.76 2.54 8.28
CA CYS A 65 17.83 3.12 9.06
C CYS A 65 17.30 3.56 10.43
N SER A 66 17.99 3.18 11.51
CA SER A 66 17.79 3.73 12.84
C SER A 66 19.13 3.88 13.54
N GLU A 67 19.41 5.08 14.06
CA GLU A 67 20.66 5.41 14.76
C GLU A 67 21.92 5.03 13.95
N GLY A 68 21.88 5.23 12.63
CA GLY A 68 22.99 4.91 11.73
C GLY A 68 23.18 3.42 11.42
N LYS A 69 22.22 2.56 11.81
CA LYS A 69 22.24 1.11 11.57
C LYS A 69 21.04 0.69 10.73
N CYS A 70 21.18 -0.36 9.92
CA CYS A 70 20.12 -0.84 9.05
C CYS A 70 19.44 -2.08 9.63
N TYR A 71 18.14 -2.00 9.89
CA TYR A 71 17.34 -3.11 10.41
C TYR A 71 16.39 -3.65 9.33
N PRO A 72 16.13 -4.97 9.26
CA PRO A 72 15.14 -5.51 8.34
C PRO A 72 13.78 -4.84 8.57
N ILE A 73 13.13 -4.37 7.50
CA ILE A 73 11.87 -3.63 7.58
C ILE A 73 10.79 -4.39 8.34
N THR A 74 10.71 -5.71 8.17
CA THR A 74 9.74 -6.59 8.82
C THR A 74 9.93 -6.71 10.34
N SER A 75 11.08 -6.28 10.86
CA SER A 75 11.38 -6.26 12.29
C SER A 75 11.00 -4.92 12.95
N VAL A 76 10.74 -3.88 12.17
CA VAL A 76 10.48 -2.52 12.68
C VAL A 76 9.01 -2.36 13.06
N LYS A 77 8.77 -1.84 14.27
CA LYS A 77 7.44 -1.52 14.79
C LYS A 77 7.02 -0.12 14.37
N CYS A 78 5.73 0.08 14.13
CA CYS A 78 5.16 1.34 13.64
C CYS A 78 3.70 1.53 14.07
N ASN A 79 3.01 2.56 13.55
CA ASN A 79 1.61 2.93 13.83
C ASN A 79 1.33 3.18 15.32
N ARG A 80 1.78 4.33 15.78
CA ARG A 80 1.58 4.78 17.15
C ARG A 80 0.74 6.05 17.21
N HIS A 81 -0.57 5.90 17.15
CA HIS A 81 -1.50 7.00 17.44
C HIS A 81 -1.91 6.91 18.91
N VAL A 82 -1.70 7.98 19.68
CA VAL A 82 -1.85 7.95 21.14
C VAL A 82 -2.67 9.13 21.65
N LEU A 83 -3.61 8.86 22.55
CA LEU A 83 -4.32 9.90 23.31
C LEU A 83 -3.37 10.56 24.30
N ILE A 84 -3.20 11.88 24.20
CA ILE A 84 -2.28 12.66 25.05
C ILE A 84 -3.00 13.58 26.05
N SER A 85 -4.30 13.81 25.84
CA SER A 85 -5.24 14.43 26.77
C SER A 85 -6.67 14.12 26.32
N GLU A 86 -7.67 14.55 27.09
CA GLU A 86 -9.08 14.36 26.75
C GLU A 86 -9.40 15.01 25.39
N GLY A 87 -9.88 14.21 24.43
CA GLY A 87 -10.19 14.66 23.07
C GLY A 87 -8.99 14.99 22.18
N SER A 88 -7.74 14.84 22.66
CA SER A 88 -6.53 15.13 21.88
C SER A 88 -5.68 13.88 21.66
N ALA A 89 -5.43 13.55 20.40
CA ALA A 89 -4.55 12.46 19.99
C ALA A 89 -3.32 13.00 19.25
N ARG A 90 -2.15 12.41 19.52
CA ARG A 90 -0.96 12.57 18.70
C ARG A 90 -0.89 11.41 17.71
N SER A 91 -0.88 11.73 16.42
CA SER A 91 -0.59 10.76 15.37
C SER A 91 0.91 10.74 15.13
N ILE A 92 1.57 9.62 15.44
CA ILE A 92 2.97 9.43 15.10
C ILE A 92 3.02 8.71 13.75
N VAL A 93 3.63 9.37 12.76
CA VAL A 93 3.88 8.80 11.44
C VAL A 93 5.24 8.11 11.50
N SER A 94 5.22 6.79 11.43
CA SER A 94 6.45 6.01 11.50
C SER A 94 7.18 5.95 10.17
N ASP A 95 8.49 6.13 10.23
CA ASP A 95 9.36 5.94 9.08
C ASP A 95 9.67 4.46 8.86
N CYS A 96 8.98 3.84 7.91
CA CYS A 96 9.25 2.47 7.48
C CYS A 96 10.34 2.37 6.41
N GLY A 97 11.11 3.44 6.18
CA GLY A 97 12.14 3.52 5.17
C GLY A 97 11.58 3.58 3.75
N LYS A 98 12.50 3.49 2.78
CA LYS A 98 12.15 3.55 1.36
C LYS A 98 11.25 2.37 0.96
N HIS A 99 10.16 2.68 0.28
CA HIS A 99 9.13 1.73 -0.15
C HIS A 99 8.40 1.03 1.03
N GLY A 100 8.59 1.51 2.25
CA GLY A 100 7.98 0.93 3.45
C GLY A 100 6.59 1.47 3.72
N LYS A 101 5.69 0.60 4.16
CA LYS A 101 4.36 0.96 4.66
C LYS A 101 4.12 0.33 6.02
N CYS A 102 3.42 1.04 6.90
CA CYS A 102 3.03 0.47 8.18
C CYS A 102 1.70 -0.26 8.08
N VAL A 103 1.69 -1.55 8.43
CA VAL A 103 0.49 -2.40 8.45
C VAL A 103 0.39 -3.10 9.79
N ASN A 104 -0.72 -2.88 10.51
CA ASN A 104 -1.02 -3.56 11.77
C ASN A 104 0.09 -3.50 12.84
N GLY A 105 0.84 -2.40 12.89
CA GLY A 105 1.90 -2.18 13.88
C GLY A 105 3.29 -2.64 13.44
N GLN A 106 3.44 -3.12 12.20
CA GLN A 106 4.71 -3.58 11.65
C GLN A 106 4.97 -2.96 10.27
N CYS A 107 6.22 -2.58 10.03
CA CYS A 107 6.62 -2.10 8.72
C CYS A 107 6.70 -3.28 7.74
N VAL A 108 6.19 -3.07 6.53
CA VAL A 108 6.24 -4.03 5.42
C VAL A 108 6.78 -3.33 4.19
N LEU A 109 7.47 -4.08 3.34
CA LEU A 109 7.99 -3.57 2.06
C LEU A 109 6.90 -3.63 1.01
N ASP A 110 6.65 -2.51 0.32
CA ASP A 110 5.83 -2.43 -0.88
C ASP A 110 6.72 -2.25 -2.10
N ARG A 111 7.12 -3.37 -2.72
CA ARG A 111 7.98 -3.38 -3.91
C ARG A 111 7.31 -2.76 -5.13
N CYS A 112 6.00 -2.53 -5.07
CA CYS A 112 5.24 -1.88 -6.13
C CYS A 112 5.17 -0.35 -5.98
N GLN A 113 5.71 0.21 -4.89
CA GLN A 113 5.78 1.66 -4.74
C GLN A 113 6.69 2.27 -5.82
N GLY A 114 6.13 3.16 -6.65
CA GLY A 114 6.85 3.80 -7.76
C GLY A 114 6.99 2.93 -9.02
N VAL A 115 6.49 1.70 -9.02
CA VAL A 115 6.45 0.85 -10.21
C VAL A 115 5.27 1.24 -11.09
N SER A 116 5.55 1.60 -12.33
CA SER A 116 4.55 1.86 -13.37
C SER A 116 4.55 0.73 -14.38
N CYS A 117 3.41 0.07 -14.56
CA CYS A 117 3.25 -1.02 -15.52
C CYS A 117 2.49 -0.56 -16.76
N GLU A 118 2.77 -1.22 -17.89
CA GLU A 118 2.04 -1.02 -19.14
C GLU A 118 0.56 -1.43 -19.02
N GLU A 119 -0.27 -0.98 -19.97
CA GLU A 119 -1.68 -1.37 -20.01
C GLU A 119 -1.84 -2.90 -20.04
N GLY A 120 -2.76 -3.41 -19.22
CA GLY A 120 -2.98 -4.85 -19.10
C GLY A 120 -2.00 -5.58 -18.19
N PHE A 121 -1.05 -4.89 -17.55
CA PHE A 121 -0.16 -5.43 -16.54
C PHE A 121 -0.45 -4.82 -15.17
N LEU A 122 -0.27 -5.61 -14.11
CA LEU A 122 -0.32 -5.14 -12.72
C LEU A 122 0.99 -5.47 -12.03
N CYS A 123 1.47 -4.56 -11.18
CA CYS A 123 2.62 -4.84 -10.35
C CYS A 123 2.26 -5.89 -9.29
N ARG A 124 3.10 -6.91 -9.14
CA ARG A 124 3.06 -7.90 -8.05
C ARG A 124 4.48 -8.17 -7.61
N ASP A 125 4.74 -8.01 -6.32
CA ASP A 125 6.07 -8.21 -5.73
C ASP A 125 7.20 -7.44 -6.45
N GLY A 126 6.90 -6.24 -6.97
CA GLY A 126 7.84 -5.39 -7.70
C GLY A 126 8.02 -5.74 -9.18
N LYS A 127 7.23 -6.68 -9.73
CA LYS A 127 7.28 -7.08 -11.13
C LYS A 127 5.95 -6.83 -11.81
N CYS A 128 5.98 -6.31 -13.04
CA CYS A 128 4.78 -6.18 -13.84
C CYS A 128 4.39 -7.55 -14.40
N GLU A 129 3.26 -8.08 -13.94
CA GLU A 129 2.68 -9.32 -14.41
C GLU A 129 1.50 -9.05 -15.35
N LYS A 130 1.41 -9.80 -16.45
CA LYS A 130 0.30 -9.68 -17.39
C LYS A 130 -1.00 -10.19 -16.74
N VAL A 131 -2.02 -9.35 -16.72
CA VAL A 131 -3.38 -9.68 -16.24
C VAL A 131 -4.38 -9.67 -17.39
N LEU A 132 -4.09 -8.94 -18.48
CA LEU A 132 -4.90 -8.97 -19.70
C LEU A 132 -5.07 -10.40 -20.23
N GLU A 133 -6.30 -10.75 -20.60
CA GLU A 133 -6.75 -12.08 -21.02
C GLU A 133 -6.67 -13.18 -19.95
N ALA A 134 -6.24 -12.86 -18.72
CA ALA A 134 -6.26 -13.83 -17.63
C ALA A 134 -7.69 -14.22 -17.28
N PHE A 135 -7.88 -15.47 -16.87
CA PHE A 135 -9.17 -15.96 -16.41
C PHE A 135 -9.64 -15.18 -15.17
N CYS A 136 -10.91 -14.84 -15.15
CA CYS A 136 -11.56 -14.16 -14.04
C CYS A 136 -12.96 -14.75 -13.78
N ILE A 137 -13.38 -14.68 -12.52
CA ILE A 137 -14.73 -15.02 -12.08
C ILE A 137 -15.56 -13.74 -11.97
N GLY A 138 -14.95 -12.63 -11.55
CA GLY A 138 -15.62 -11.33 -11.44
C GLY A 138 -14.66 -10.15 -11.63
N HIS A 139 -15.20 -8.94 -11.74
CA HIS A 139 -14.40 -7.73 -12.03
C HIS A 139 -13.29 -7.45 -11.01
N ALA A 140 -13.44 -7.91 -9.76
CA ALA A 140 -12.43 -7.75 -8.72
C ALA A 140 -11.12 -8.49 -9.04
N ASP A 141 -11.15 -9.55 -9.86
CA ASP A 141 -9.97 -10.36 -10.18
C ASP A 141 -8.99 -9.63 -11.13
N CYS A 142 -9.51 -8.67 -11.90
CA CYS A 142 -8.77 -7.98 -12.96
C CYS A 142 -8.08 -6.70 -12.50
N GLY A 143 -8.34 -6.24 -11.27
CA GLY A 143 -7.79 -4.99 -10.74
C GLY A 143 -8.50 -3.73 -11.24
N PRO A 144 -7.97 -2.53 -10.95
CA PRO A 144 -8.72 -1.28 -11.08
C PRO A 144 -8.94 -0.81 -12.53
N ASN A 145 -8.10 -1.22 -13.49
CA ASN A 145 -8.12 -0.71 -14.87
C ASN A 145 -8.70 -1.71 -15.89
N MET A 146 -9.24 -2.83 -15.42
CA MET A 146 -9.77 -3.90 -16.27
C MET A 146 -11.13 -4.36 -15.76
N LEU A 147 -11.89 -5.04 -16.62
CA LEU A 147 -13.18 -5.66 -16.34
C LEU A 147 -13.09 -7.15 -16.65
N CYS A 148 -13.80 -7.97 -15.87
CA CYS A 148 -14.05 -9.34 -16.25
C CYS A 148 -15.18 -9.40 -17.28
N GLN A 149 -14.87 -9.80 -18.51
CA GLN A 149 -15.83 -9.98 -19.59
C GLN A 149 -15.55 -11.31 -20.27
N GLN A 150 -16.60 -12.14 -20.44
CA GLN A 150 -16.46 -13.48 -21.00
C GLN A 150 -15.41 -14.34 -20.26
N ASN A 151 -15.39 -14.24 -18.92
CA ASN A 151 -14.42 -14.88 -18.02
C ASN A 151 -12.96 -14.51 -18.28
N LYS A 152 -12.70 -13.37 -18.94
CA LYS A 152 -11.36 -12.84 -19.16
C LYS A 152 -11.24 -11.40 -18.73
N CYS A 153 -10.07 -11.03 -18.23
CA CYS A 153 -9.76 -9.64 -17.95
C CYS A 153 -9.50 -8.86 -19.24
N GLN A 154 -10.34 -7.88 -19.50
CA GLN A 154 -10.25 -6.97 -20.64
C GLN A 154 -10.02 -5.55 -20.12
N LEU A 155 -9.36 -4.70 -20.91
CA LEU A 155 -9.19 -3.30 -20.53
C LEU A 155 -10.55 -2.63 -20.32
N LYS A 156 -10.65 -1.79 -19.29
CA LYS A 156 -11.80 -0.91 -19.16
C LYS A 156 -11.88 -0.03 -20.42
N PRO A 157 -13.05 0.11 -21.05
CA PRO A 157 -13.24 1.13 -22.06
C PRO A 157 -12.83 2.47 -21.46
N GLN A 158 -11.94 3.22 -22.13
CA GLN A 158 -11.63 4.57 -21.70
C GLN A 158 -12.92 5.39 -21.84
N GLU A 159 -13.45 5.88 -20.72
CA GLU A 159 -14.48 6.91 -20.78
C GLU A 159 -13.85 8.11 -21.51
N PRO A 160 -14.51 8.65 -22.54
CA PRO A 160 -13.98 9.78 -23.25
C PRO A 160 -13.76 10.94 -22.27
N LEU A 161 -12.52 11.42 -22.18
CA LEU A 161 -12.18 12.61 -21.40
C LEU A 161 -12.76 13.83 -22.12
N CYS A 162 -13.90 14.32 -21.65
CA CYS A 162 -14.46 15.58 -22.13
C CYS A 162 -14.48 16.64 -21.03
N ASN A 163 -14.05 17.84 -21.36
CA ASN A 163 -14.19 19.02 -20.51
C ASN A 163 -15.39 19.84 -21.00
N CYS A 164 -16.58 19.25 -20.89
CA CYS A 164 -17.82 19.82 -21.39
C CYS A 164 -18.32 20.96 -20.49
N GLN A 165 -18.98 21.96 -21.08
CA GLN A 165 -19.66 23.00 -20.32
C GLN A 165 -20.79 22.39 -19.48
N PRO A 166 -21.21 23.05 -18.38
CA PRO A 166 -22.55 22.79 -17.84
C PRO A 166 -23.52 22.93 -19.01
N HIS A 167 -24.37 21.92 -19.25
CA HIS A 167 -25.28 21.76 -20.40
C HIS A 167 -24.82 20.94 -21.60
N GLU A 168 -23.64 20.32 -21.53
CA GLU A 168 -23.14 19.44 -22.57
C GLU A 168 -22.91 18.01 -22.04
N ILE A 169 -23.08 17.01 -22.89
CA ILE A 169 -22.77 15.61 -22.61
C ILE A 169 -21.61 15.15 -23.49
N CYS A 170 -20.72 14.38 -22.88
CA CYS A 170 -19.60 13.75 -23.58
C CYS A 170 -20.06 12.51 -24.33
N HIS A 171 -19.89 12.49 -25.65
CA HIS A 171 -20.13 11.32 -26.48
C HIS A 171 -18.96 11.18 -27.46
N HIS A 172 -18.25 10.05 -27.43
CA HIS A 172 -17.05 9.80 -28.25
C HIS A 172 -15.99 10.92 -28.22
N GLY A 173 -15.77 11.55 -27.05
CA GLY A 173 -14.76 12.60 -26.89
C GLY A 173 -15.21 13.97 -27.41
N GLN A 174 -16.47 14.11 -27.84
CA GLN A 174 -17.06 15.37 -28.26
C GLN A 174 -18.20 15.76 -27.31
N CYS A 175 -18.30 17.06 -27.04
CA CYS A 175 -19.37 17.62 -26.22
C CYS A 175 -20.56 17.96 -27.12
N TYR A 176 -21.72 17.39 -26.79
CA TYR A 176 -22.98 17.68 -27.47
C TYR A 176 -23.91 18.42 -26.52
N PRO A 177 -24.67 19.43 -27.01
CA PRO A 177 -25.68 20.09 -26.19
C PRO A 177 -26.68 19.07 -25.64
N ASN A 178 -26.82 19.03 -24.31
CA ASN A 178 -27.76 18.17 -23.61
C ASN A 178 -28.85 19.02 -22.93
N THR A 179 -29.37 20.01 -23.66
CA THR A 179 -30.31 21.01 -23.13
C THR A 179 -31.56 20.39 -22.52
N GLN A 180 -32.00 19.24 -23.04
CA GLN A 180 -33.17 18.52 -22.54
C GLN A 180 -32.94 17.86 -21.18
N CYS A 181 -31.71 17.43 -20.87
CA CYS A 181 -31.43 16.68 -19.62
C CYS A 181 -30.56 17.44 -18.62
N THR A 182 -30.07 18.64 -18.94
CA THR A 182 -29.09 19.33 -18.08
C THR A 182 -29.63 19.65 -16.68
N SER A 183 -30.90 20.03 -16.58
CA SER A 183 -31.54 20.38 -15.31
C SER A 183 -32.39 19.24 -14.75
N ILE A 184 -32.27 18.03 -15.30
CA ILE A 184 -33.08 16.89 -14.90
C ILE A 184 -32.24 15.98 -14.01
N TYR A 185 -32.60 15.95 -12.74
CA TYR A 185 -32.05 15.00 -11.79
C TYR A 185 -32.84 13.69 -11.86
N CYS A 186 -32.21 12.64 -12.39
CA CYS A 186 -32.77 11.30 -12.40
C CYS A 186 -32.34 10.54 -11.15
N GLU A 187 -33.27 9.83 -10.52
CA GLU A 187 -33.01 9.02 -9.34
C GLU A 187 -32.05 7.85 -9.66
N GLN A 188 -31.39 7.30 -8.63
CA GLN A 188 -30.48 6.18 -8.79
C GLN A 188 -31.20 4.99 -9.46
N GLY A 189 -30.59 4.41 -10.51
CA GLY A 189 -31.23 3.38 -11.32
C GLY A 189 -31.91 3.90 -12.59
N THR A 190 -31.97 5.22 -12.78
CA THR A 190 -32.56 5.87 -13.96
C THR A 190 -31.55 6.81 -14.63
N TYR A 191 -31.77 7.12 -15.90
CA TYR A 191 -30.93 8.03 -16.68
C TYR A 191 -31.77 8.85 -17.64
N CYS A 192 -31.34 10.07 -17.94
CA CYS A 192 -32.11 10.97 -18.77
C CYS A 192 -31.88 10.71 -20.26
N VAL A 193 -32.96 10.61 -21.01
CA VAL A 193 -32.99 10.57 -22.47
C VAL A 193 -34.08 11.53 -22.93
N GLU A 194 -33.74 12.49 -23.81
CA GLU A 194 -34.70 13.44 -24.40
C GLU A 194 -35.58 14.17 -23.37
N GLY A 195 -35.02 14.51 -22.20
CA GLY A 195 -35.75 15.23 -21.16
C GLY A 195 -36.63 14.36 -20.26
N GLN A 196 -36.50 13.03 -20.34
CA GLN A 196 -37.24 12.08 -19.51
C GLN A 196 -36.30 11.12 -18.80
N CYS A 197 -36.56 10.85 -17.52
CA CYS A 197 -35.83 9.82 -16.77
C CYS A 197 -36.39 8.44 -17.12
N LEU A 198 -35.55 7.62 -17.74
CA LEU A 198 -35.86 6.24 -18.08
C LEU A 198 -35.14 5.29 -17.14
N SER A 199 -35.78 4.18 -16.80
CA SER A 199 -35.15 3.11 -16.02
C SER A 199 -33.99 2.49 -16.79
N ALA A 200 -32.81 2.44 -16.15
CA ALA A 200 -31.72 1.58 -16.58
C ALA A 200 -31.91 0.13 -16.11
N ILE A 201 -32.68 -0.07 -15.03
CA ILE A 201 -32.95 -1.39 -14.46
C ILE A 201 -33.75 -2.24 -15.45
N GLY A 202 -33.32 -3.48 -15.67
CA GLY A 202 -33.96 -4.44 -16.58
C GLY A 202 -33.43 -4.39 -18.02
N LYS A 203 -32.59 -3.41 -18.36
CA LYS A 203 -31.95 -3.35 -19.69
C LYS A 203 -30.86 -4.41 -19.83
N THR A 204 -30.70 -4.97 -21.02
CA THR A 204 -29.63 -5.94 -21.31
C THR A 204 -28.28 -5.24 -21.46
N CYS A 205 -27.23 -5.80 -20.86
CA CYS A 205 -25.88 -5.23 -20.83
C CYS A 205 -24.82 -6.19 -21.39
N GLN A 206 -25.21 -7.01 -22.36
CA GLN A 206 -24.34 -8.01 -22.97
C GLN A 206 -23.25 -7.37 -23.85
N ASP A 207 -23.60 -6.26 -24.51
CA ASP A 207 -22.71 -5.50 -25.40
C ASP A 207 -22.61 -4.01 -25.01
N ASP A 208 -23.27 -3.59 -23.92
CA ASP A 208 -23.37 -2.19 -23.50
C ASP A 208 -23.19 -2.04 -21.98
N THR A 209 -22.76 -0.84 -21.56
CA THR A 209 -22.49 -0.53 -20.16
C THR A 209 -23.76 0.00 -19.49
N CYS A 210 -24.03 -0.46 -18.26
CA CYS A 210 -25.19 -0.01 -17.50
C CYS A 210 -25.10 1.48 -17.09
N HIS A 211 -26.17 2.25 -17.33
CA HIS A 211 -26.27 3.68 -17.00
C HIS A 211 -26.96 3.94 -15.65
N GLY A 212 -27.02 5.20 -15.22
CA GLY A 212 -27.79 5.60 -14.03
C GLY A 212 -27.27 4.99 -12.71
N GLY A 213 -25.98 4.65 -12.66
CA GLY A 213 -25.37 3.98 -11.50
C GLY A 213 -25.81 2.52 -11.30
N THR A 214 -26.38 1.89 -12.33
CA THR A 214 -26.69 0.45 -12.33
C THR A 214 -25.47 -0.40 -12.68
N VAL A 215 -25.53 -1.69 -12.37
CA VAL A 215 -24.45 -2.66 -12.57
C VAL A 215 -24.97 -3.83 -13.40
N CYS A 216 -24.12 -4.36 -14.28
CA CYS A 216 -24.49 -5.49 -15.13
C CYS A 216 -24.33 -6.80 -14.35
N VAL A 217 -25.43 -7.48 -14.07
CA VAL A 217 -25.42 -8.78 -13.38
C VAL A 217 -26.22 -9.78 -14.21
N ASN A 218 -25.59 -10.90 -14.59
CA ASN A 218 -26.19 -11.92 -15.45
C ASN A 218 -26.77 -11.37 -16.76
N GLY A 219 -26.11 -10.37 -17.36
CA GLY A 219 -26.53 -9.77 -18.63
C GLY A 219 -27.68 -8.76 -18.51
N VAL A 220 -28.10 -8.41 -17.29
CA VAL A 220 -29.16 -7.42 -17.03
C VAL A 220 -28.66 -6.33 -16.09
N CYS A 221 -28.96 -5.07 -16.39
CA CYS A 221 -28.69 -3.95 -15.51
C CYS A 221 -29.62 -3.99 -14.30
N ILE A 222 -29.03 -3.98 -13.11
CA ILE A 222 -29.76 -3.91 -11.85
C ILE A 222 -29.28 -2.71 -11.03
N ALA A 223 -30.13 -2.22 -10.13
CA ALA A 223 -29.68 -1.25 -9.12
C ALA A 223 -28.47 -1.83 -8.40
N ASN A 224 -27.41 -1.02 -8.24
CA ASN A 224 -26.20 -1.48 -7.56
C ASN A 224 -26.58 -2.04 -6.19
N PRO A 225 -26.48 -3.37 -5.97
CA PRO A 225 -27.00 -3.99 -4.75
C PRO A 225 -26.09 -3.71 -3.54
N CYS A 226 -24.90 -3.17 -3.76
CA CYS A 226 -23.89 -3.08 -2.72
C CYS A 226 -23.95 -1.92 -1.72
N PRO A 227 -24.37 -0.69 -2.07
CA PRO A 227 -24.26 0.45 -1.16
C PRO A 227 -24.95 0.15 0.19
N GLY A 228 -24.16 0.14 1.26
CA GLY A 228 -24.64 -0.17 2.62
C GLY A 228 -25.02 -1.63 2.88
N ARG A 229 -24.77 -2.55 1.94
CA ARG A 229 -25.17 -3.97 2.05
C ARG A 229 -24.01 -4.95 2.13
N CYS A 230 -22.80 -4.56 1.71
CA CYS A 230 -21.64 -5.44 1.85
C CYS A 230 -21.26 -5.61 3.33
N PRO A 231 -20.89 -6.84 3.74
CA PRO A 231 -20.27 -7.07 5.05
C PRO A 231 -19.09 -6.12 5.31
N HIS A 232 -18.77 -5.86 6.58
CA HIS A 232 -17.73 -4.89 6.99
C HIS A 232 -16.33 -5.19 6.42
N ASP A 233 -16.07 -6.46 6.07
CA ASP A 233 -14.81 -6.94 5.49
C ASP A 233 -14.82 -7.04 3.95
N GLN A 234 -15.94 -6.65 3.33
CA GLN A 234 -16.13 -6.67 1.89
C GLN A 234 -16.35 -5.27 1.34
N ASP A 235 -15.94 -5.08 0.09
CA ASP A 235 -16.22 -3.87 -0.66
C ASP A 235 -16.97 -4.20 -1.93
N CYS A 236 -17.69 -3.20 -2.45
CA CYS A 236 -18.36 -3.35 -3.71
C CYS A 236 -17.41 -3.08 -4.86
N ARG A 237 -17.32 -4.03 -5.78
CA ARG A 237 -16.72 -3.81 -7.10
C ARG A 237 -17.76 -4.20 -8.14
N LEU A 238 -18.36 -3.17 -8.77
CA LEU A 238 -19.32 -3.33 -9.87
C LEU A 238 -20.50 -4.27 -9.54
N GLY A 239 -21.06 -4.15 -8.34
CA GLY A 239 -22.26 -4.88 -7.96
C GLY A 239 -22.01 -6.19 -7.19
N GLU A 240 -20.75 -6.59 -7.04
CA GLU A 240 -20.38 -7.75 -6.22
C GLU A 240 -19.68 -7.31 -4.94
N CYS A 241 -20.15 -7.80 -3.80
CA CYS A 241 -19.40 -7.71 -2.55
C CYS A 241 -18.30 -8.76 -2.55
N ARG A 242 -17.05 -8.33 -2.38
CA ARG A 242 -15.88 -9.21 -2.32
C ARG A 242 -15.02 -8.84 -1.13
N ILE A 243 -14.39 -9.84 -0.53
CA ILE A 243 -13.38 -9.64 0.52
C ILE A 243 -12.24 -8.82 -0.09
N MET A 244 -11.88 -7.72 0.56
CA MET A 244 -10.86 -6.81 0.03
C MET A 244 -9.43 -7.30 0.23
N GLU A 245 -9.20 -8.21 1.18
CA GLU A 245 -7.90 -8.83 1.37
C GLU A 245 -7.47 -9.58 0.09
N GLY A 246 -6.30 -9.25 -0.44
CA GLY A 246 -5.71 -9.89 -1.62
C GLY A 246 -6.19 -9.34 -2.97
N VAL A 247 -7.19 -8.46 -3.00
CA VAL A 247 -7.70 -7.84 -4.24
C VAL A 247 -6.59 -7.04 -4.93
N PRO A 248 -6.39 -7.19 -6.26
CA PRO A 248 -5.40 -6.40 -6.99
C PRO A 248 -5.67 -4.89 -6.93
N CYS A 249 -4.62 -4.11 -6.71
CA CYS A 249 -4.70 -2.65 -6.54
C CYS A 249 -3.54 -1.91 -7.21
N ILE A 250 -3.75 -0.61 -7.45
CA ILE A 250 -2.72 0.33 -7.90
C ILE A 250 -2.81 1.55 -6.99
N GLY A 251 -1.77 1.81 -6.21
CA GLY A 251 -1.67 2.97 -5.31
C GLY A 251 -2.48 2.83 -4.02
N GLU A 252 -3.80 2.71 -4.13
CA GLU A 252 -4.72 2.82 -2.99
C GLU A 252 -5.76 1.70 -2.93
N CYS A 253 -6.25 1.45 -1.71
CA CYS A 253 -7.36 0.56 -1.40
C CYS A 253 -8.36 1.30 -0.52
N ARG A 254 -9.62 0.84 -0.51
CA ARG A 254 -10.62 1.40 0.40
C ARG A 254 -10.20 1.15 1.85
N HIS A 255 -10.31 2.16 2.69
CA HIS A 255 -10.10 2.02 4.14
C HIS A 255 -10.97 0.88 4.73
N PRO A 256 -10.44 0.01 5.60
CA PRO A 256 -9.13 0.06 6.28
C PRO A 256 -7.98 -0.66 5.55
N PHE A 257 -8.09 -0.94 4.26
CA PHE A 257 -7.05 -1.64 3.49
C PHE A 257 -6.03 -0.67 2.93
N VAL A 258 -4.80 -1.16 2.75
CA VAL A 258 -3.71 -0.45 2.07
C VAL A 258 -3.15 -1.34 0.96
N CYS A 259 -2.73 -0.73 -0.16
CA CYS A 259 -2.15 -1.48 -1.27
C CYS A 259 -0.68 -1.79 -0.96
N ILE A 260 -0.32 -3.08 -0.84
CA ILE A 260 1.04 -3.58 -0.62
C ILE A 260 1.34 -4.61 -1.70
N ASP A 261 2.46 -4.46 -2.43
CA ASP A 261 2.88 -5.38 -3.48
C ASP A 261 1.77 -5.66 -4.52
N GLY A 262 0.97 -4.63 -4.83
CA GLY A 262 -0.14 -4.70 -5.77
C GLY A 262 -1.38 -5.44 -5.28
N ARG A 263 -1.47 -5.75 -3.98
CA ARG A 263 -2.66 -6.33 -3.35
C ARG A 263 -3.11 -5.56 -2.13
N CYS A 264 -4.42 -5.46 -1.95
CA CYS A 264 -4.99 -4.85 -0.76
C CYS A 264 -4.73 -5.72 0.46
N ARG A 265 -4.19 -5.12 1.53
CA ARG A 265 -3.98 -5.75 2.83
C ARG A 265 -4.67 -4.96 3.92
N ARG A 266 -5.36 -5.64 4.81
CA ARG A 266 -6.08 -5.04 5.94
C ARG A 266 -5.11 -4.36 6.91
N ASN A 267 -5.41 -3.12 7.28
CA ASN A 267 -4.67 -2.35 8.27
C ASN A 267 -5.63 -1.78 9.33
N ASP A 268 -6.01 -2.60 10.29
CA ASP A 268 -6.93 -2.22 11.36
C ASP A 268 -6.29 -1.19 12.34
N CYS A 269 -4.98 -0.96 12.23
CA CYS A 269 -4.27 0.07 13.00
C CYS A 269 -4.30 1.47 12.37
N ALA A 270 -4.70 1.63 11.10
CA ALA A 270 -4.56 2.90 10.36
C ALA A 270 -5.29 4.11 10.98
N LYS A 271 -6.30 3.88 11.82
CA LYS A 271 -7.03 4.92 12.56
C LYS A 271 -7.22 4.57 14.04
N LYS A 272 -6.52 3.55 14.52
CA LYS A 272 -6.65 3.10 15.91
C LYS A 272 -5.83 4.03 16.78
N VAL A 273 -6.48 4.64 17.78
CA VAL A 273 -5.80 5.47 18.78
C VAL A 273 -5.76 4.71 20.10
N CYS A 274 -4.55 4.56 20.65
CA CYS A 274 -4.29 3.84 21.90
C CYS A 274 -3.93 4.78 23.05
N GLN A 275 -3.79 4.25 24.26
CA GLN A 275 -3.39 5.03 25.42
C GLN A 275 -1.86 5.20 25.50
N ILE A 276 -1.41 6.09 26.38
CA ILE A 276 0.02 6.20 26.73
C ILE A 276 0.50 4.85 27.27
N GLY A 277 1.69 4.45 26.82
CA GLY A 277 2.28 3.15 27.08
C GLY A 277 1.75 2.03 26.21
N GLU A 278 0.88 2.31 25.23
CA GLU A 278 0.35 1.32 24.29
C GLU A 278 0.78 1.61 22.84
N SER A 279 0.69 0.57 22.02
CA SER A 279 0.78 0.66 20.55
C SER A 279 -0.29 -0.22 19.91
N CYS A 280 -0.61 0.00 18.64
CA CYS A 280 -1.55 -0.85 17.92
C CYS A 280 -0.81 -2.04 17.29
N GLU A 281 -1.16 -3.25 17.66
CA GLU A 281 -0.66 -4.50 17.06
C GLU A 281 -1.85 -5.34 16.61
N GLY A 282 -1.94 -5.64 15.30
CA GLY A 282 -3.03 -6.47 14.78
C GLY A 282 -4.45 -5.90 15.01
N GLY A 283 -4.60 -4.57 15.00
CA GLY A 283 -5.87 -3.87 15.24
C GLY A 283 -6.24 -3.66 16.71
N ASN A 284 -5.41 -4.17 17.64
CA ASN A 284 -5.64 -4.08 19.07
C ASN A 284 -4.62 -3.15 19.73
N CYS A 285 -5.09 -2.32 20.65
CA CYS A 285 -4.19 -1.58 21.53
C CYS A 285 -3.62 -2.53 22.55
N VAL A 286 -2.30 -2.60 22.59
CA VAL A 286 -1.58 -3.50 23.48
C VAL A 286 -0.58 -2.71 24.29
N ARG A 287 -0.45 -3.05 25.58
CA ARG A 287 0.51 -2.40 26.46
C ARG A 287 1.93 -2.78 26.08
N VAL A 288 2.72 -1.79 25.68
CA VAL A 288 4.13 -1.89 25.30
C VAL A 288 5.05 -1.44 26.43
N ALA A 289 4.65 -0.42 27.19
CA ALA A 289 5.40 0.00 28.37
C ALA A 289 5.63 -1.19 29.32
N ASP A 290 6.84 -1.26 29.86
CA ASP A 290 7.33 -2.33 30.74
C ASP A 290 7.55 -3.69 30.07
N ARG A 291 7.28 -3.86 28.76
CA ARG A 291 7.68 -5.06 28.02
C ARG A 291 9.19 -5.21 28.01
N PHE A 292 9.65 -6.46 28.08
CA PHE A 292 11.06 -6.77 27.88
C PHE A 292 11.52 -6.32 26.49
N CYS A 293 12.65 -5.65 26.43
CA CYS A 293 13.26 -5.22 25.18
C CYS A 293 14.77 -5.39 25.23
N THR A 294 15.35 -5.48 24.05
CA THR A 294 16.79 -5.37 23.81
C THR A 294 17.08 -4.20 22.88
N LEU A 295 16.12 -3.83 22.03
CA LEU A 295 16.24 -2.71 21.10
C LEU A 295 14.89 -2.03 20.90
N ALA A 296 14.86 -0.70 21.06
CA ALA A 296 13.62 0.07 21.01
C ALA A 296 12.89 -0.06 19.68
N ILE A 297 13.56 0.14 18.53
CA ILE A 297 12.89 0.13 17.21
C ILE A 297 12.20 -1.21 16.86
N ARG A 298 12.73 -2.33 17.38
CA ARG A 298 12.22 -3.67 17.11
C ARG A 298 11.18 -4.13 18.13
N ASP A 299 11.46 -3.87 19.41
CA ASP A 299 10.72 -4.47 20.51
C ASP A 299 9.65 -3.51 21.07
N CYS A 300 9.86 -2.19 20.96
CA CYS A 300 8.99 -1.16 21.52
C CYS A 300 8.28 -0.31 20.45
N GLY A 301 8.98 0.09 19.39
CA GLY A 301 8.52 1.05 18.38
C GLY A 301 8.78 2.51 18.76
N GLU A 302 8.24 3.42 17.94
CA GLU A 302 8.56 4.85 18.02
C GLU A 302 8.13 5.51 19.33
N HIS A 303 8.90 6.52 19.75
CA HIS A 303 8.71 7.28 20.99
C HIS A 303 8.71 6.39 22.26
N PHE A 304 9.27 5.18 22.18
CA PHE A 304 9.74 4.42 23.33
C PHE A 304 11.26 4.37 23.31
N THR A 305 11.87 4.23 24.48
CA THR A 305 13.27 3.82 24.61
C THR A 305 13.33 2.44 25.27
N CYS A 306 14.40 1.70 25.00
CA CYS A 306 14.69 0.48 25.72
C CYS A 306 15.68 0.79 26.84
N GLN A 307 15.18 0.91 28.07
CA GLN A 307 15.99 1.25 29.25
C GLN A 307 15.88 0.12 30.27
N GLU A 308 17.01 -0.37 30.77
CA GLU A 308 17.05 -1.49 31.74
C GLU A 308 16.26 -2.72 31.25
N ASN A 309 16.37 -3.01 29.94
CA ASN A 309 15.62 -4.05 29.23
C ASN A 309 14.09 -3.90 29.31
N LYS A 310 13.58 -2.69 29.53
CA LYS A 310 12.15 -2.38 29.52
C LYS A 310 11.83 -1.25 28.55
N CYS A 311 10.72 -1.38 27.84
CA CYS A 311 10.19 -0.30 27.03
C CYS A 311 9.67 0.83 27.95
N VAL A 312 10.29 2.00 27.87
CA VAL A 312 9.90 3.20 28.62
C VAL A 312 9.32 4.22 27.64
N ASP A 313 8.08 4.62 27.89
CA ASP A 313 7.39 5.61 27.07
C ASP A 313 8.01 7.00 27.22
N GLN A 314 8.33 7.64 26.10
CA GLN A 314 8.88 9.00 26.08
C GLN A 314 7.80 10.08 25.95
N MET A 315 6.54 9.70 25.82
CA MET A 315 5.41 10.64 25.79
C MET A 315 4.89 10.94 27.19
N THR A 316 4.52 12.20 27.40
CA THR A 316 3.92 12.68 28.65
C THR A 316 2.51 13.22 28.39
N VAL A 317 1.62 13.07 29.37
CA VAL A 317 0.28 13.67 29.34
C VAL A 317 0.43 15.18 29.28
N LEU A 318 -0.22 15.83 28.30
CA LEU A 318 -0.34 17.28 28.32
C LEU A 318 -1.31 17.64 29.45
N LYS A 319 -0.79 18.19 30.55
CA LYS A 319 -1.63 18.80 31.58
C LYS A 319 -2.27 20.05 30.98
N GLY A 320 -3.60 20.05 30.87
CA GLY A 320 -4.37 21.21 30.42
C GLY A 320 -4.02 22.44 31.26
N ARG A 321 -3.85 23.58 30.60
CA ARG A 321 -3.87 24.89 31.25
C ARG A 321 -5.31 25.28 31.55
#